data_AF-A0A7X1GM51-F1
#
_entry.id   AF-A0A7X1GM51-F1
#
_cell.length_a   1.000
_cell.length_b   1.000
_cell.length_c   1.000
_cell.angle_alpha   90.00
_cell.angle_beta   90.00
_cell.angle_gamma   90.00
#
_symmetry.space_group_name_H-M   'P 1'
#
loop_
_entity.id
_entity.type
_entity.pdbx_description
1 polymer ?
#
loop_
_entity_poly.entity_id
_entity_poly.type
_entity_poly.pdbx_seq_one_letter_code
_entity_poly.pdbx_strand_id
1 'polypeptide(L)'
;MFLIIGISPKTITIDNNPRICPVCGLAQAYHKRVDHYFNLFFVPLFRVKKGEPFIMCERCEKNVSDYGKDYNFWSGRQDIKCKHCGKTLNKDFKYCPFCGKHIKSLFQ
;
A
#
# COMPACT_ATOMS: atom_id res chain seq x y z
N MET A 1 -33.30 15.19 20.20
CA MET A 1 -31.89 14.75 20.33
C MET A 1 -31.59 13.85 19.14
N PHE A 2 -30.71 14.23 18.22
CA PHE A 2 -30.35 13.36 17.09
C PHE A 2 -29.15 12.49 17.52
N LEU A 3 -29.33 11.17 17.51
CA LEU A 3 -28.25 10.20 17.70
C LEU A 3 -27.57 9.96 16.35
N ILE A 4 -26.34 10.43 16.18
CA ILE A 4 -25.56 10.18 14.96
C ILE A 4 -24.72 8.93 15.19
N ILE A 5 -25.05 7.88 14.43
CA ILE A 5 -24.34 6.61 14.39
C ILE A 5 -23.66 6.49 13.03
N GLY A 6 -22.42 6.03 12.99
CA GLY A 6 -21.70 5.82 11.74
C GLY A 6 -20.55 4.82 11.85
N ILE A 7 -20.06 4.36 10.71
CA ILE A 7 -18.83 3.57 10.61
C ILE A 7 -17.81 4.41 9.87
N SER A 8 -16.59 4.52 10.39
CA SER A 8 -15.54 5.31 9.78
C SER A 8 -14.23 4.53 9.64
N PRO A 9 -13.52 4.66 8.50
CA PRO A 9 -12.21 4.05 8.32
C PRO A 9 -11.14 4.84 9.09
N LYS A 10 -10.20 4.12 9.70
CA LYS A 10 -9.03 4.66 10.39
C LYS A 10 -7.78 3.97 9.88
N THR A 11 -6.93 4.73 9.20
CA THR A 11 -5.62 4.26 8.74
C THR A 11 -4.64 4.27 9.90
N ILE A 12 -4.02 3.13 10.18
CA ILE A 12 -2.96 2.97 11.18
C ILE A 12 -1.68 2.48 10.49
N THR A 13 -0.54 2.97 10.92
CA THR A 13 0.76 2.44 10.49
C THR A 13 1.09 1.23 11.36
N ILE A 14 1.30 0.06 10.73
CA ILE A 14 1.63 -1.19 11.43
C ILE A 14 3.13 -1.26 11.70
N ASP A 15 3.93 -0.82 10.74
CA ASP A 15 5.38 -0.90 10.76
C ASP A 15 5.98 0.47 10.41
N ASN A 16 6.83 0.99 11.29
CA ASN A 16 7.55 2.25 11.11
C ASN A 16 8.83 2.07 10.30
N ASN A 17 9.13 0.88 9.79
CA ASN A 17 10.28 0.64 8.95
C ASN A 17 10.01 1.06 7.48
N PRO A 18 10.59 2.18 6.99
CA PRO A 18 10.32 2.65 5.65
C PRO A 18 10.84 1.67 4.59
N ARG A 19 10.08 1.54 3.51
CA ARG A 19 10.40 0.77 2.31
C ARG A 19 10.50 1.67 1.10
N ILE A 20 11.18 1.19 0.07
CA ILE A 20 11.35 1.94 -1.17
C ILE A 20 10.05 1.84 -1.99
N CYS A 21 9.51 3.00 -2.36
CA CYS A 21 8.31 3.09 -3.17
C CYS A 21 8.59 2.64 -4.62
N PRO A 22 7.85 1.66 -5.17
CA PRO A 22 8.04 1.22 -6.56
C PRO A 22 7.59 2.26 -7.60
N VAL A 23 6.94 3.35 -7.19
CA VAL A 23 6.44 4.41 -8.09
C VAL A 23 7.40 5.59 -8.18
N CYS A 24 7.93 6.07 -7.04
CA CYS A 24 8.81 7.25 -6.98
C CYS A 24 10.25 6.97 -6.55
N GLY A 25 10.56 5.76 -6.07
CA GLY A 25 11.92 5.36 -5.68
C GLY A 25 12.38 5.82 -4.30
N LEU A 26 11.55 6.58 -3.55
CA LEU A 26 11.91 7.08 -2.23
C LEU A 26 11.59 6.07 -1.11
N ALA A 27 12.41 6.04 -0.08
CA ALA A 27 12.25 5.21 1.12
C ALA A 27 11.24 5.82 2.11
N GLN A 28 9.98 5.91 1.69
CA GLN A 28 8.88 6.50 2.47
C GLN A 28 7.55 5.76 2.26
N ALA A 29 7.65 4.48 1.89
CA ALA A 29 6.51 3.60 1.80
C ALA A 29 6.40 2.74 3.05
N TYR A 30 5.24 2.73 3.70
CA TYR A 30 5.01 2.07 4.99
C TYR A 30 3.88 1.05 4.90
N HIS A 31 3.95 0.00 5.73
CA HIS A 31 2.80 -0.89 5.92
C HIS A 31 1.74 -0.18 6.76
N LYS A 32 0.64 0.16 6.11
CA LYS A 32 -0.54 0.72 6.75
C LYS A 32 -1.68 -0.28 6.69
N ARG A 33 -2.68 -0.06 7.53
CA ARG A 33 -3.91 -0.86 7.59
C ARG A 33 -5.06 0.07 7.83
N VAL A 34 -6.20 -0.19 7.19
CA VAL A 34 -7.43 0.58 7.39
C VAL A 34 -8.43 -0.25 8.18
N ASP A 35 -8.57 0.06 9.45
CA ASP A 35 -9.54 -0.57 10.35
C ASP A 35 -10.83 0.27 10.36
N HIS A 36 -12.00 -0.37 10.47
CA HIS A 36 -13.27 0.34 10.57
C HIS A 36 -13.73 0.37 12.02
N TYR A 37 -14.07 1.56 12.49
CA TYR A 37 -14.56 1.82 13.84
C TYR A 37 -16.02 2.23 13.80
N PHE A 38 -16.76 1.79 14.82
CA PHE A 38 -18.10 2.30 15.08
C PHE A 38 -18.00 3.62 15.84
N ASN A 39 -18.64 4.64 15.31
CA ASN A 39 -18.69 5.97 15.89
C ASN A 39 -20.10 6.26 16.41
N LEU A 40 -20.17 6.76 17.64
CA LEU A 40 -21.39 7.31 18.24
C LEU A 40 -21.10 8.75 18.63
N PHE A 41 -21.90 9.70 18.13
CA PHE A 41 -21.65 11.14 18.33
C PHE A 41 -20.19 11.54 17.99
N PHE A 42 -19.66 11.03 16.88
CA PHE A 42 -18.28 11.27 16.41
C PHE A 42 -17.15 10.70 17.28
N VAL A 43 -17.46 10.04 18.40
CA VAL A 43 -16.47 9.34 19.22
C VAL A 43 -16.34 7.89 18.73
N PRO A 44 -15.15 7.44 18.28
CA PRO A 44 -14.92 6.04 17.93
C PRO A 44 -14.93 5.18 19.20
N LEU A 45 -15.91 4.28 19.33
CA LEU A 45 -16.09 3.47 20.54
C LEU A 45 -15.30 2.17 20.49
N PHE A 46 -15.47 1.38 19.42
CA PHE A 46 -14.76 0.11 19.25
C PHE A 46 -14.58 -0.22 17.77
N ARG A 47 -13.57 -1.06 17.52
CA ARG A 47 -13.24 -1.54 16.17
C ARG A 47 -14.23 -2.63 15.76
N VAL A 48 -14.90 -2.46 14.61
CA VAL A 48 -15.85 -3.44 14.06
C VAL A 48 -15.25 -4.33 12.98
N LYS A 49 -14.25 -3.83 12.23
CA LYS A 49 -13.58 -4.61 11.17
C LYS A 49 -12.10 -4.27 11.13
N LYS A 50 -11.27 -5.30 11.08
CA LYS A 50 -9.82 -5.17 10.88
C LYS A 50 -9.52 -5.21 9.39
N GLY A 51 -8.77 -4.23 8.88
CA GLY A 51 -8.32 -4.22 7.49
C GLY A 51 -7.14 -5.14 7.26
N GLU A 52 -6.83 -5.37 5.99
CA GLU A 52 -5.59 -6.03 5.58
C GLU A 52 -4.44 -5.01 5.50
N PRO A 53 -3.20 -5.41 5.88
CA PRO A 53 -2.02 -4.58 5.65
C PRO A 53 -1.80 -4.30 4.17
N PHE A 54 -1.39 -3.07 3.83
CA PHE A 54 -0.97 -2.68 2.49
C PHE A 54 0.16 -1.67 2.55
N ILE A 55 0.91 -1.52 1.46
CA ILE A 55 1.96 -0.50 1.35
C ILE A 55 1.35 0.84 0.91
N MET A 56 1.69 1.93 1.60
CA MET A 56 1.33 3.30 1.23
C MET A 56 2.56 4.21 1.25
N CYS A 57 2.77 4.96 0.18
CA CYS A 57 3.85 5.95 0.08
C CYS A 57 3.34 7.33 0.50
N GLU A 58 4.08 8.02 1.37
CA GLU A 58 3.66 9.34 1.87
C GLU A 58 3.69 10.42 0.79
N ARG A 59 4.75 10.49 -0.02
CA ARG A 59 4.83 11.47 -1.13
C ARG A 59 3.85 11.21 -2.27
N CYS A 60 3.62 9.95 -2.62
CA CYS A 60 2.73 9.67 -3.75
C CYS A 60 1.26 9.84 -3.37
N GLU A 61 0.94 9.78 -2.07
CA GLU A 61 -0.41 9.73 -1.48
C GLU A 61 -1.35 8.67 -2.07
N LYS A 62 -0.83 7.85 -2.99
CA LYS A 62 -1.53 6.73 -3.61
C LYS A 62 -1.26 5.48 -2.80
N ASN A 63 -2.34 4.78 -2.49
CA ASN A 63 -2.24 3.41 -2.03
C ASN A 63 -1.59 2.58 -3.14
N VAL A 64 -0.70 1.66 -2.81
CA VAL A 64 -0.22 0.70 -3.82
C VAL A 64 -1.38 -0.16 -4.35
N SER A 65 -2.53 -0.19 -3.65
CA SER A 65 -3.78 -0.80 -4.11
C SER A 65 -4.53 -0.02 -5.21
N ASP A 66 -4.20 1.25 -5.46
CA ASP A 66 -4.75 2.02 -6.60
C ASP A 66 -4.01 1.70 -7.91
N TYR A 67 -2.89 0.96 -7.82
CA TYR A 67 -2.17 0.38 -8.96
C TYR A 67 -2.69 -1.01 -9.36
N GLY A 68 -3.80 -1.47 -8.78
CA GLY A 68 -4.44 -2.74 -9.14
C GLY A 68 -4.94 -3.48 -7.90
N LYS A 69 -6.18 -3.95 -7.96
CA LYS A 69 -6.93 -4.62 -6.87
C LYS A 69 -6.38 -6.00 -6.48
N ASP A 70 -5.08 -6.24 -6.55
CA ASP A 70 -4.58 -7.62 -6.47
C ASP A 70 -3.35 -7.80 -5.58
N TYR A 71 -2.97 -6.92 -4.65
CA TYR A 71 -1.76 -7.17 -3.82
C TYR A 71 -1.79 -8.50 -3.02
N ASN A 72 -2.95 -9.17 -2.91
CA ASN A 72 -3.14 -10.48 -2.29
C ASN A 72 -3.37 -11.66 -3.26
N PHE A 73 -3.16 -11.52 -4.58
CA PHE A 73 -3.30 -12.65 -5.53
C PHE A 73 -2.34 -12.54 -6.73
N TRP A 74 -1.05 -12.85 -6.60
CA TRP A 74 -0.15 -12.89 -7.77
C TRP A 74 0.59 -14.21 -7.91
N SER A 75 -0.15 -15.20 -8.39
CA SER A 75 0.37 -16.27 -9.22
C SER A 75 0.16 -15.90 -10.70
N GLY A 76 1.14 -15.23 -11.31
CA GLY A 76 1.71 -15.70 -12.56
C GLY A 76 1.24 -15.16 -13.92
N ARG A 77 1.24 -13.85 -14.20
CA ARG A 77 1.10 -13.43 -15.62
C ARG A 77 2.05 -12.37 -16.20
N GLN A 78 2.87 -11.63 -15.44
CA GLN A 78 3.76 -10.63 -16.05
C GLN A 78 4.86 -10.12 -15.10
N ASP A 79 5.72 -11.01 -14.63
CA ASP A 79 6.87 -10.60 -13.82
C ASP A 79 8.11 -10.28 -14.68
N ILE A 80 8.87 -9.26 -14.27
CA ILE A 80 10.18 -8.90 -14.81
C ILE A 80 11.25 -9.08 -13.74
N LYS A 81 12.49 -9.39 -14.15
CA LYS A 81 13.63 -9.43 -13.22
C LYS A 81 14.34 -8.08 -13.18
N CYS A 82 14.62 -7.60 -11.98
CA CYS A 82 15.48 -6.43 -11.80
C CYS A 82 16.90 -6.74 -12.29
N LYS A 83 17.41 -5.94 -13.23
CA LYS A 83 18.77 -6.10 -13.77
C LYS A 83 19.89 -5.84 -12.76
N HIS A 84 19.57 -5.26 -11.60
CA HIS A 84 20.55 -4.86 -10.61
C HIS A 84 20.65 -5.80 -9.42
N CYS A 85 19.52 -6.28 -8.89
CA CYS A 85 19.51 -7.20 -7.75
C CYS A 85 18.95 -8.59 -8.07
N GLY A 86 18.49 -8.82 -9.31
CA GLY A 86 17.96 -10.10 -9.77
C GLY A 86 16.57 -10.47 -9.25
N LYS A 87 15.97 -9.67 -8.36
CA LYS A 87 14.63 -9.94 -7.81
C LYS A 87 13.54 -9.82 -8.87
N THR A 88 12.57 -10.71 -8.77
CA THR A 88 11.35 -10.72 -9.59
C THR A 88 10.40 -9.61 -9.10
N LEU A 89 9.86 -8.83 -10.03
CA LEU A 89 9.06 -7.64 -9.81
C LEU A 89 7.90 -7.59 -10.79
N ASN A 90 6.84 -6.88 -10.42
CA ASN A 90 5.76 -6.57 -11.34
C ASN A 90 6.25 -5.55 -12.40
N LYS A 91 5.78 -5.68 -13.65
CA LYS A 91 6.03 -4.74 -14.75
C LYS A 91 5.52 -3.31 -14.50
N ASP A 92 4.52 -3.15 -13.65
CA ASP A 92 3.93 -1.85 -13.32
C ASP A 92 4.85 -1.01 -12.41
N PHE A 93 5.90 -1.61 -11.85
CA PHE A 93 6.86 -0.91 -11.01
C PHE A 93 7.83 -0.09 -11.86
N LYS A 94 7.98 1.19 -11.50
CA LYS A 94 8.99 2.10 -12.06
C LYS A 94 10.33 1.97 -11.35
N TYR A 95 10.31 1.59 -10.08
CA TYR A 95 11.50 1.40 -9.23
C TYR A 95 11.46 0.05 -8.54
N CYS A 96 12.64 -0.53 -8.30
CA CYS A 96 12.75 -1.77 -7.56
C CYS A 96 12.57 -1.51 -6.05
N PRO A 97 11.59 -2.14 -5.37
CA PRO A 97 11.39 -1.97 -3.94
C PRO A 97 12.51 -2.58 -3.08
N PHE A 98 13.35 -3.44 -3.65
CA PHE A 98 14.46 -4.11 -2.93
C PHE A 98 15.79 -3.36 -3.02
N CYS A 99 16.08 -2.71 -4.15
CA CYS A 99 17.37 -2.03 -4.36
C CYS A 99 17.26 -0.55 -4.75
N GLY A 100 16.04 -0.05 -4.95
CA GLY A 100 15.74 1.35 -5.26
C GLY A 100 16.09 1.83 -6.67
N LYS A 101 16.64 0.97 -7.52
CA LYS A 101 16.99 1.36 -8.89
C LYS A 101 15.78 1.38 -9.82
N HIS A 102 15.78 2.33 -10.75
CA HIS A 102 14.74 2.47 -11.75
C HIS A 102 14.70 1.24 -12.67
N ILE A 103 13.50 0.81 -13.00
CA ILE A 103 13.21 -0.30 -13.90
C ILE A 103 12.95 0.31 -15.27
N LYS A 104 13.88 0.18 -16.21
CA LYS A 104 13.56 0.39 -17.62
C LYS A 104 12.66 -0.77 -18.06
N SER A 105 11.35 -0.57 -17.96
CA SER A 105 10.36 -1.36 -18.69
C SER A 105 10.72 -1.23 -20.17
N LEU A 106 11.23 -2.31 -20.78
CA LEU A 106 11.39 -2.40 -22.22
C LEU A 106 9.98 -2.65 -22.80
N PHE A 107 9.20 -1.59 -22.91
CA PHE A 107 8.18 -1.51 -23.94
C PHE A 107 8.79 -0.63 -25.04
N GLN A 108 9.37 -1.31 -26.04
CA GLN A 108 9.59 -0.79 -27.38
C GLN A 108 8.60 -1.53 -28.27
#